data_AF-A0A179D298-F1
#
_entry.id   AF-A0A179D298-F1
#
_cell.length_a   1.000
_cell.length_b   1.000
_cell.length_c   1.000
_cell.angle_alpha   90.00
_cell.angle_beta   90.00
_cell.angle_gamma   90.00
#
_symmetry.space_group_name_H-M   'P 1'
#
loop_
_entity.id
_entity.type
_entity.pdbx_description
1 polymer ?
#
loop_
_entity_poly.entity_id
_entity_poly.type
_entity_poly.pdbx_seq_one_letter_code
_entity_poly.pdbx_strand_id
1 'polypeptide(L)' 'MESLEVVISIRPERMAFLKFIIEGFGHLALPVTLSAKEGKIKLLISPQEKDRWEEIWEDFQSWL' A
#
# COMPACT_ATOMS: atom_id res chain seq x y z
N MET A 1 1.03 -19.86 3.80
CA MET A 1 -0.12 -18.95 3.92
C MET A 1 0.13 -17.82 2.95
N GLU A 2 -0.72 -17.63 1.96
CA GLU A 2 -0.47 -16.70 0.85
C GLU A 2 -0.84 -15.27 1.25
N SER A 3 0.06 -14.32 1.00
CA SER A 3 -0.20 -12.88 1.21
C SER A 3 -1.24 -12.36 0.24
N LEU A 4 -2.07 -11.41 0.69
CA LEU A 4 -2.95 -10.67 -0.23
C LEU A 4 -2.09 -9.68 -1.02
N GLU A 5 -2.25 -9.67 -2.35
CA GLU A 5 -1.57 -8.74 -3.24
C GLU A 5 -2.55 -7.70 -3.78
N VAL A 6 -2.27 -6.42 -3.55
CA VAL A 6 -3.07 -5.32 -4.08
C VAL A 6 -2.19 -4.42 -4.93
N VAL A 7 -2.58 -4.17 -6.18
CA VAL A 7 -1.88 -3.21 -7.06
C VAL A 7 -2.65 -1.91 -7.08
N ILE A 8 -1.96 -0.82 -6.79
CA ILE A 8 -2.52 0.52 -6.74
C ILE A 8 -1.75 1.45 -7.67
N SER A 9 -2.46 2.42 -8.21
CA SER A 9 -1.89 3.51 -9.00
C SER A 9 -2.01 4.79 -8.20
N ILE A 10 -0.90 5.48 -8.01
CA ILE A 10 -0.86 6.74 -7.28
C ILE A 10 -0.04 7.74 -8.08
N ARG A 11 -0.14 9.04 -7.78
CA ARG A 11 0.73 10.01 -8.46
C ARG A 11 2.21 9.73 -8.12
N PRO A 12 3.13 9.67 -9.11
CA PRO A 12 4.54 9.34 -8.87
C PRO A 12 5.20 10.14 -7.74
N GLU A 13 4.89 11.43 -7.64
CA GLU A 13 5.42 12.32 -6.60
C GLU A 13 4.94 11.97 -5.17
N ARG A 14 3.84 11.22 -5.03
CA ARG A 14 3.28 10.78 -3.74
C ARG A 14 3.81 9.41 -3.30
N MET A 15 4.57 8.71 -4.14
CA MET A 15 5.00 7.33 -3.85
C MET A 15 5.84 7.21 -2.59
N ALA A 16 6.78 8.13 -2.40
CA ALA A 16 7.61 8.17 -1.20
C ALA A 16 6.78 8.43 0.07
N PHE A 17 5.78 9.31 -0.04
CA PHE A 17 4.88 9.61 1.08
C PHE A 17 4.03 8.40 1.45
N LEU A 18 3.41 7.72 0.47
CA LEU A 18 2.65 6.51 0.75
C LEU A 18 3.51 5.44 1.43
N LYS A 19 4.73 5.23 0.92
CA LYS A 19 5.67 4.27 1.50
C LYS A 19 5.99 4.59 2.96
N PHE A 20 6.29 5.86 3.26
CA PHE A 20 6.52 6.34 4.62
C PHE A 20 5.34 6.03 5.55
N ILE A 21 4.11 6.27 5.08
CA ILE A 21 2.93 6.00 5.89
C ILE A 21 2.75 4.50 6.13
N ILE A 22 2.82 3.67 5.08
CA ILE A 22 2.66 2.21 5.21
C ILE A 22 3.72 1.62 6.14
N GLU A 23 4.97 2.08 6.07
CA GLU A 23 6.04 1.66 6.99
C GLU A 23 5.74 2.10 8.44
N GLY A 24 5.17 3.29 8.63
CA GLY A 24 4.76 3.81 9.94
C GLY A 24 3.63 3.04 10.62
N PHE A 25 2.79 2.33 9.86
CA PHE A 25 1.69 1.50 10.40
C PHE A 25 2.16 0.15 10.99
N GLY A 26 3.46 -0.10 11.06
CA GLY A 26 4.01 -1.28 11.76
C GLY A 26 3.87 -2.56 10.94
N HIS A 27 4.30 -2.52 9.68
CA HIS A 27 4.32 -3.67 8.76
C HIS A 27 2.95 -4.17 8.27
N LEU A 28 1.91 -3.33 8.30
CA LEU A 28 0.57 -3.61 7.75
C LEU A 28 0.64 -4.18 6.32
N ALA A 29 1.49 -3.56 5.49
CA ALA A 29 1.79 -4.04 4.16
C ALA A 29 3.27 -3.79 3.82
N LEU A 30 3.82 -4.60 2.92
CA LEU A 30 5.11 -4.35 2.30
C LEU A 30 4.90 -3.71 0.93
N PRO A 31 5.27 -2.44 0.73
CA PRO A 31 5.16 -1.78 -0.57
C PRO A 31 6.32 -2.17 -1.50
N VAL A 32 5.98 -2.67 -2.68
CA VAL A 32 6.88 -3.05 -3.77
C VAL A 32 6.61 -2.14 -4.96
N THR A 33 7.59 -1.31 -5.33
CA THR A 33 7.46 -0.46 -6.52
C THR A 33 7.50 -1.32 -7.78
N LEU A 34 6.43 -1.27 -8.58
CA LEU A 34 6.37 -1.93 -9.89
C LEU A 34 6.84 -0.98 -11.00
N SER A 35 6.42 0.29 -10.93
CA SER A 35 6.88 1.33 -11.86
C SER A 35 6.83 2.70 -11.17
N ALA A 36 7.99 3.28 -10.91
CA ALA A 36 8.07 4.62 -10.33
C ALA A 36 7.52 5.70 -11.27
N LYS A 37 7.79 5.56 -12.58
CA LYS A 37 7.33 6.52 -13.60
C LYS A 37 5.81 6.56 -13.74
N GLU A 38 5.16 5.40 -13.63
CA GLU A 38 3.71 5.27 -13.75
C GLU A 38 2.99 5.32 -12.40
N GLY A 39 3.73 5.43 -11.29
CA GLY A 39 3.12 5.47 -9.96
C GLY A 39 2.50 4.15 -9.52
N LYS A 40 2.99 3.02 -10.05
CA LYS A 40 2.44 1.68 -9.76
C LYS A 40 3.17 1.03 -8.60
N ILE A 41 2.42 0.67 -7.57
CA ILE A 41 2.92 0.00 -6.37
C ILE A 41 2.09 -1.26 -6.14
N LYS A 42 2.76 -2.37 -5.80
CA LYS A 42 2.14 -3.56 -5.24
C LYS A 42 2.28 -3.53 -3.74
N LEU A 43 1.20 -3.76 -3.01
CA LEU A 43 1.17 -3.93 -1.57
C LEU A 43 1.00 -5.41 -1.27
N LEU A 44 1.94 -5.95 -0.48
CA LEU A 44 1.86 -7.31 0.05
C LEU A 44 1.37 -7.24 1.48
N ILE A 45 0.15 -7.70 1.73
CA ILE A 45 -0.51 -7.61 3.04
C ILE A 45 -0.48 -8.99 3.69
N SER A 46 -0.08 -9.02 4.96
CA SER A 46 -0.14 -10.27 5.73
C SER A 46 -1.59 -10.66 5.94
N PRO A 47 -1.98 -11.94 5.79
CA PRO A 47 -3.38 -12.36 5.97
C PRO A 47 -3.98 -12.00 7.33
N GLN A 48 -3.15 -11.92 8.39
CA GLN A 48 -3.58 -11.48 9.72
C GLN A 48 -3.94 -9.99 9.79
N GLU A 49 -3.45 -9.18 8.86
CA GLU A 49 -3.65 -7.74 8.82
C GLU A 49 -4.74 -7.33 7.82
N LYS A 50 -5.44 -8.31 7.20
CA LYS A 50 -6.40 -8.05 6.12
C LYS A 50 -7.51 -7.08 6.56
N ASP A 51 -8.19 -7.37 7.66
CA ASP A 51 -9.34 -6.58 8.11
C ASP A 51 -8.90 -5.14 8.45
N ARG A 52 -7.74 -5.01 9.10
CA ARG A 52 -7.14 -3.71 9.44
C ARG A 52 -6.67 -2.94 8.21
N TRP A 53 -6.20 -3.64 7.17
CA TRP A 53 -5.88 -3.02 5.89
C TRP A 53 -7.13 -2.48 5.20
N GLU A 54 -8.24 -3.23 5.21
CA GLU A 54 -9.51 -2.79 4.60
C GLU A 54 -10.02 -1.50 5.25
N GLU A 55 -10.00 -1.40 6.58
CA GLU A 55 -10.36 -0.17 7.31
C GLU A 55 -9.47 1.01 6.92
N ILE A 56 -8.15 0.81 6.90
CA ILE A 56 -7.19 1.88 6.56
C ILE A 56 -7.32 2.27 5.09
N TRP A 57 -7.53 1.31 4.19
CA TRP A 57 -7.65 1.57 2.75
C TRP A 57 -8.84 2.48 2.43
N GLU A 58 -9.95 2.36 3.15
CA GLU A 58 -11.10 3.24 2.97
C GLU A 58 -10.78 4.72 3.23
N ASP A 59 -9.92 4.99 4.20
CA ASP A 59 -9.41 6.33 4.47
C ASP A 59 -8.40 6.78 3.41
N PHE A 60 -7.46 5.89 3.04
CA PHE A 60 -6.36 6.19 2.10
C PHE A 60 -6.80 6.42 0.66
N GLN A 61 -7.79 5.68 0.17
CA GLN A 61 -8.22 5.79 -1.23
C GLN A 61 -8.68 7.20 -1.60
N SER A 62 -9.16 7.98 -0.62
CA SER A 62 -9.57 9.38 -0.83
C SER A 62 -8.37 10.31 -1.09
N TRP A 63 -7.15 9.86 -0.80
CA TRP A 63 -5.90 10.62 -0.95
C TRP A 63 -5.11 10.23 -2.21
N LEU A 64 -5.52 9.19 -2.93
CA LEU A 64 -4.88 8.72 -4.17
C LEU A 64 -5.40 9.48 -5.39
#